data_AF-A0A1U7D4W9-F1
#
_entry.id   AF-A0A1U7D4W9-F1
#
_cell.length_a   1.000
_cell.length_b   1.000
_cell.length_c   1.000
_cell.angle_alpha   90.00
_cell.angle_beta   90.00
_cell.angle_gamma   90.00
#
_symmetry.space_group_name_H-M   'P 1'
#
loop_
_entity.id
_entity.type
_entity.pdbx_description
1 polymer ?
#
loop_
_entity_poly.entity_id
_entity_poly.type
_entity_poly.pdbx_seq_one_letter_code
_entity_poly.pdbx_strand_id
1 'polypeptide(L)' 'MKTGGIVRRRKRDVHRELGYAALLEEVRARGFHLVECGDQYLIICDDAHLLVHC' A
#
# COMPACT_ATOMS: atom_id res chain seq x y z
N MET A 1 -10.55 -17.64 -7.03
CA MET A 1 -9.56 -16.56 -7.26
C MET A 1 -9.23 -15.94 -5.92
N LYS A 2 -7.96 -15.77 -5.52
CA LYS A 2 -7.63 -15.05 -4.28
C LYS A 2 -7.76 -13.56 -4.55
N THR A 3 -8.97 -13.03 -4.40
CA THR A 3 -9.25 -11.59 -4.33
C THR A 3 -8.90 -11.13 -2.92
N GLY A 4 -8.02 -10.12 -2.81
CA GLY A 4 -7.62 -9.54 -1.54
C GLY A 4 -6.25 -10.01 -1.03
N GLY A 5 -5.37 -9.05 -0.77
CA GLY A 5 -4.04 -9.31 -0.21
C GLY A 5 -3.35 -8.05 0.31
N ILE A 6 -2.32 -8.25 1.13
CA ILE A 6 -1.48 -7.18 1.65
C ILE A 6 -0.10 -7.31 1.02
N VAL A 7 0.31 -6.30 0.25
CA VAL A 7 1.67 -6.20 -0.28
C VAL A 7 2.50 -5.35 0.67
N ARG A 8 3.65 -5.87 1.11
CA ARG A 8 4.60 -5.12 1.94
C ARG A 8 5.76 -4.63 1.09
N ARG A 9 6.15 -3.37 1.27
CA ARG A 9 7.29 -2.75 0.60
C ARG A 9 8.13 -1.99 1.61
N ARG A 10 9.45 -2.14 1.57
CA ARG A 10 10.34 -1.28 2.37
C ARG A 10 10.32 0.13 1.79
N LYS A 11 10.18 1.14 2.64
CA LYS A 11 10.21 2.56 2.25
C LYS A 11 11.45 2.87 1.42
N ARG A 12 12.64 2.46 1.88
CA ARG A 12 13.91 2.71 1.19
C ARG A 12 13.92 2.23 -0.26
N ASP A 13 13.29 1.08 -0.53
CA ASP A 13 13.27 0.47 -1.86
C ASP A 13 12.25 1.20 -2.74
N VAL A 14 11.08 1.56 -2.18
CA VAL A 14 10.09 2.40 -2.87
C VAL A 14 10.69 3.75 -3.26
N HIS A 15 11.36 4.44 -2.33
CA HIS A 15 11.96 5.74 -2.62
C HIS A 15 13.08 5.65 -3.68
N ARG A 16 13.84 4.54 -3.70
CA ARG A 16 14.90 4.32 -4.69
C ARG A 16 14.36 3.99 -6.08
N GLU A 17 13.29 3.20 -6.16
CA GLU A 17 12.85 2.58 -7.42
C GLU A 17 11.72 3.34 -8.12
N LEU A 18 10.75 3.86 -7.36
CA LEU A 18 9.51 4.44 -7.90
C LEU A 18 9.27 5.87 -7.39
N GLY A 19 9.60 6.13 -6.13
CA GLY A 19 9.23 7.33 -5.41
C GLY A 19 7.86 7.20 -4.73
N TYR A 20 7.71 7.88 -3.59
CA TYR A 20 6.48 7.83 -2.78
C TYR A 20 5.26 8.41 -3.52
N ALA A 21 5.43 9.53 -4.21
CA ALA A 21 4.34 10.19 -4.92
C ALA A 21 3.74 9.28 -6.00
N ALA A 22 4.59 8.66 -6.83
CA ALA A 22 4.14 7.72 -7.86
C ALA A 22 3.46 6.49 -7.26
N LEU A 23 3.96 5.96 -6.13
CA LEU A 23 3.28 4.88 -5.41
C LEU A 23 1.88 5.30 -4.94
N LEU A 24 1.76 6.48 -4.34
CA LEU A 24 0.49 6.97 -3.79
C LEU A 24 -0.56 7.17 -4.89
N GLU A 25 -0.15 7.73 -6.03
CA GLU A 25 -1.03 7.91 -7.20
C GLU A 25 -1.53 6.56 -7.74
N GLU A 26 -0.65 5.57 -7.89
CA GLU A 26 -1.04 4.22 -8.34
C GLU A 26 -2.00 3.52 -7.37
N VAL A 27 -1.75 3.63 -6.06
CA VAL A 27 -2.64 3.07 -5.03
C VAL A 27 -4.02 3.73 -5.14
N ARG A 28 -4.07 5.06 -5.25
CA ARG A 28 -5.32 5.82 -5.38
C ARG A 28 -6.09 5.46 -6.65
N ALA A 29 -5.39 5.39 -7.79
CA ALA A 29 -6.01 5.07 -9.08
C ALA A 29 -6.67 3.68 -9.09
N ARG A 30 -6.15 2.74 -8.30
CA ARG A 30 -6.68 1.37 -8.19
C ARG A 30 -7.72 1.20 -7.06
N GLY A 31 -8.02 2.26 -6.30
CA GLY A 31 -8.92 2.19 -5.14
C GLY A 31 -8.34 1.38 -3.97
N PHE A 32 -7.02 1.23 -3.91
CA PHE A 32 -6.34 0.50 -2.84
C PHE A 32 -6.06 1.41 -1.64
N HIS A 33 -5.61 0.81 -0.53
CA HIS A 33 -5.21 1.54 0.67
C HIS A 33 -3.71 1.40 0.93
N LEU A 34 -3.04 2.52 1.16
CA LEU A 34 -1.64 2.57 1.60
C LEU A 34 -1.60 2.89 3.09
N VAL A 35 -1.01 2.00 3.89
CA VAL A 35 -0.76 2.20 5.31
C VAL A 35 0.75 2.31 5.52
N GLU A 36 1.15 3.29 6.31
CA GLU A 36 2.54 3.48 6.71
C GLU A 36 2.77 2.85 8.08
N CYS A 37 3.76 1.96 8.19
CA CYS A 37 4.09 1.28 9.44
C CYS A 37 5.60 1.13 9.58
N GLY A 38 6.22 1.98 10.41
CA GLY A 38 7.67 2.00 10.60
C GLY A 38 8.42 2.26 9.29
N ASP A 39 9.28 1.32 8.90
CA ASP A 39 10.07 1.37 7.66
C ASP A 39 9.37 0.72 6.45
N GLN A 40 8.09 0.35 6.60
CA GLN A 40 7.30 -0.31 5.57
C GLN A 40 6.13 0.56 5.09
N TYR A 41 5.77 0.33 3.83
CA TYR A 41 4.47 0.58 3.26
C TYR A 41 3.71 -0.75 3.15
N LEU A 42 2.47 -0.76 3.64
CA LEU A 42 1.52 -1.86 3.48
C LEU A 42 0.46 -1.40 2.47
N ILE A 43 0.33 -2.10 1.36
CA ILE A 43 -0.67 -1.82 0.33
C ILE A 43 -1.74 -2.91 0.45
N ILE A 44 -2.96 -2.51 0.77
CA ILE A 44 -4.11 -3.40 0.85
C ILE A 44 -4.78 -3.36 -0.52
N CYS A 45 -4.66 -4.46 -1.25
CA CYS A 45 -5.13 -4.64 -2.62
C CYS A 45 -6.53 -5.25 -2.65
N ASP A 46 -7.43 -4.67 -1.88
CA ASP A 46 -8.82 -5.08 -1.72
C ASP A 46 -9.69 -3.81 -1.68
N ASP A 47 -10.88 -3.88 -2.26
CA ASP A 47 -11.88 -2.80 -2.29
C ASP A 47 -12.80 -2.79 -1.06
N ALA A 48 -12.63 -3.76 -0.13
CA ALA A 48 -13.33 -3.79 1.15
C ALA A 48 -12.88 -2.68 2.12
N HIS A 49 -13.75 -2.39 3.09
CA HIS A 49 -13.49 -1.39 4.11
C HIS A 49 -12.30 -1.75 5.01
N LEU A 50 -11.36 -0.80 5.17
CA LEU A 50 -10.27 -0.89 6.14
C LEU A 50 -10.74 -0.45 7.53
N LEU A 51 -10.85 -1.39 8.46
CA LEU A 51 -11.06 -1.12 9.89
C LEU A 51 -9.77 -1.41 10.66
N VAL A 52 -9.29 -0.42 11.41
CA VAL A 52 -8.09 -0.55 12.26
C VAL A 52 -8.52 -0.69 13.71
N HIS A 53 -8.18 -1.82 14.33
CA HIS A 53 -8.37 -2.06 15.76
C HIS A 53 -7.02 -1.90 16.49
N CYS A 54 -7.03 -1.28 17.67
CA CYS A 54 -5.85 -1.02 18.49
C CYS A 54 -5.72 -2.00 19.66
#